data_AF-A0A0K8J929-F1
#
_entry.id   AF-A0A0K8J929-F1
#
_cell.length_a   1.000
_cell.length_b   1.000
_cell.length_c   1.000
_cell.angle_alpha   90.00
_cell.angle_beta   90.00
_cell.angle_gamma   90.00
#
_symmetry.space_group_name_H-M   'P 1'
#
loop_
_entity.id
_entity.type
_entity.pdbx_description
1 polymer ?
#
loop_
_entity_poly.entity_id
_entity_poly.type
_entity_poly.pdbx_seq_one_letter_code
_entity_poly.pdbx_strand_id
1 'polypeptide(L)'
;MLDNKKSRKFSIADFEYPDDCIVDFDFRVIDIFEVQAKQGLKLKDKILDEFERIKSSLKHIPSRMELFLQMDSDLYDYIRTKSKLNIFNFYLDFLMEMDCLSEEEKILYSGRGREFINMIETTSMSKTYKMPLLLAFYNKGHIKMQVNEDDVYQSFYEFYRKGSNKVDMLRHNNTRDFESWGKKEYIKLAKDNPINFMVKTHGDFFKKKDGSLLALDDSLKNVIKLDAFLKHMKDAIDYRVVSYYRNRNFKLD
;
A
#
# COMPACT_ATOMS: atom_id res chain seq x y z
N MET A 1 1.37 -42.48 -29.99
CA MET A 1 2.47 -41.59 -30.44
C MET A 1 2.04 -40.17 -30.12
N LEU A 2 2.79 -39.50 -29.24
CA LEU A 2 2.52 -38.14 -28.77
C LEU A 2 3.09 -37.16 -29.79
N ASP A 3 2.23 -36.41 -30.48
CA ASP A 3 2.67 -35.31 -31.34
C ASP A 3 2.86 -34.02 -30.53
N ASN A 4 4.08 -33.50 -30.68
CA ASN A 4 4.73 -32.49 -29.86
C ASN A 4 4.40 -31.10 -30.41
N LYS A 5 3.46 -30.36 -29.79
CA LYS A 5 3.15 -28.97 -30.15
C LYS A 5 4.24 -28.03 -29.61
N LYS A 6 5.26 -27.75 -30.43
CA LYS A 6 6.24 -26.67 -30.19
C LYS A 6 5.55 -25.31 -30.29
N SER A 7 5.68 -24.47 -29.26
CA SER A 7 5.29 -23.05 -29.30
C SER A 7 6.22 -22.28 -30.24
N ARG A 8 5.70 -21.77 -31.37
CA ARG A 8 6.43 -20.86 -32.25
C ARG A 8 6.60 -19.51 -31.53
N LYS A 9 7.85 -19.10 -31.30
CA LYS A 9 8.19 -17.70 -31.01
C LYS A 9 7.99 -16.92 -32.31
N PHE A 10 7.04 -15.99 -32.33
CA PHE A 10 6.88 -15.05 -33.45
C PHE A 10 7.96 -13.98 -33.33
N SER A 11 8.74 -13.80 -34.40
CA SER A 11 9.68 -12.70 -34.55
C SER A 11 9.02 -11.60 -35.38
N ILE A 12 9.40 -10.33 -35.18
CA ILE A 12 8.89 -9.18 -35.93
C ILE A 12 9.11 -9.35 -37.45
N ALA A 13 10.05 -10.19 -37.86
CA ALA A 13 10.33 -10.51 -39.26
C ALA A 13 9.29 -11.42 -39.93
N ASP A 14 8.32 -11.98 -39.18
CA ASP A 14 7.29 -12.88 -39.71
C ASP A 14 6.04 -12.13 -40.26
N PHE A 15 6.08 -10.79 -40.30
CA PHE A 15 5.01 -9.96 -40.89
C PHE A 15 5.37 -9.61 -42.35
N GLU A 16 4.65 -10.20 -43.30
CA GLU A 16 4.65 -9.74 -44.69
C GLU A 16 3.72 -8.53 -44.80
N TYR A 17 4.30 -7.37 -45.07
CA TYR A 17 3.55 -6.13 -45.32
C TYR A 17 3.14 -6.08 -46.81
N PRO A 18 1.98 -5.50 -47.15
CA PRO A 18 1.55 -5.33 -48.54
C PRO A 18 2.57 -4.52 -49.35
N ASP A 19 2.62 -4.78 -50.66
CA ASP A 19 3.37 -3.94 -51.60
C ASP A 19 2.85 -2.49 -51.48
N ASP A 20 3.78 -1.53 -51.32
CA ASP A 20 3.59 -0.10 -50.96
C ASP A 20 3.47 0.26 -49.46
N CYS A 21 3.76 -0.65 -48.52
CA CYS A 21 3.89 -0.28 -47.10
C CYS A 21 5.32 0.18 -46.75
N ILE A 22 5.52 1.48 -46.50
CA ILE A 22 6.78 2.01 -45.97
C ILE A 22 6.72 2.03 -44.44
N VAL A 23 7.50 1.18 -43.79
CA VAL A 23 7.68 1.19 -42.33
C VAL A 23 8.87 2.09 -42.00
N ASP A 24 8.60 3.32 -41.56
CA ASP A 24 9.61 4.24 -41.05
C ASP A 24 9.64 4.17 -39.52
N PHE A 25 10.70 3.58 -38.96
CA PHE A 25 10.92 3.58 -37.52
C PHE A 25 11.60 4.89 -37.12
N ASP A 26 10.82 5.77 -36.52
CA ASP A 26 11.31 7.03 -35.97
C ASP A 26 12.32 6.78 -34.83
N PHE A 27 13.62 6.96 -35.12
CA PHE A 27 14.71 6.81 -34.15
C PHE A 27 14.57 7.71 -32.90
N ARG A 28 13.69 8.73 -32.92
CA ARG A 28 13.32 9.51 -31.73
C ARG A 28 12.74 8.65 -30.61
N VAL A 29 12.18 7.47 -30.91
CA VAL A 29 11.63 6.54 -29.91
C VAL A 29 12.73 5.91 -29.03
N ILE A 30 13.91 5.60 -29.61
CA ILE A 30 15.05 5.07 -28.85
C ILE A 30 15.58 6.14 -27.87
N ASP A 31 15.71 7.38 -28.35
CA ASP A 31 16.15 8.53 -27.54
C ASP A 31 15.21 8.79 -26.35
N ILE A 32 13.90 8.64 -26.53
CA ILE A 32 12.91 8.81 -25.45
C ILE A 32 13.13 7.77 -24.33
N PHE A 33 13.36 6.50 -24.68
CA PHE A 33 13.61 5.45 -23.68
C PHE A 33 14.93 5.66 -22.94
N GLU A 34 15.99 6.09 -23.64
CA GLU A 34 17.25 6.44 -23.00
C GLU A 34 17.11 7.62 -22.03
N VAL A 35 16.41 8.68 -22.45
CA VAL A 35 16.16 9.85 -21.60
C VAL A 35 15.36 9.45 -20.36
N GLN A 36 14.33 8.61 -20.50
CA GLN A 36 13.54 8.10 -19.37
C GLN A 36 14.37 7.22 -18.44
N ALA A 37 15.23 6.35 -18.98
CA ALA A 37 16.14 5.52 -18.18
C ALA A 37 17.15 6.39 -17.40
N LYS A 38 17.76 7.38 -18.05
CA LYS A 38 18.67 8.35 -17.42
C LYS A 38 17.97 9.17 -16.33
N GLN A 39 16.73 9.61 -16.56
CA GLN A 39 15.92 10.29 -15.53
C GLN A 39 15.56 9.37 -14.37
N GLY A 40 15.23 8.11 -14.64
CA GLY A 40 14.93 7.11 -13.62
C GLY A 40 16.13 6.79 -12.71
N LEU A 41 17.32 6.64 -13.30
CA LEU A 41 18.58 6.46 -12.55
C LEU A 41 18.84 7.66 -11.65
N LYS A 42 18.76 8.89 -12.19
CA LYS A 42 18.90 10.12 -11.42
C LYS A 42 17.89 10.24 -10.27
N LEU A 43 16.67 9.75 -10.46
CA LEU A 43 15.68 9.73 -9.37
C LEU A 43 16.04 8.71 -8.30
N LYS A 44 16.47 7.49 -8.68
CA LYS A 44 16.91 6.48 -7.72
C LYS A 44 18.04 7.02 -6.84
N ASP A 45 19.05 7.64 -7.45
CA ASP A 45 20.18 8.23 -6.72
C ASP A 45 19.71 9.31 -5.72
N LYS A 46 18.83 10.22 -6.14
CA LYS A 46 18.24 11.23 -5.25
C LYS A 46 17.46 10.64 -4.08
N ILE A 47 16.71 9.57 -4.31
CA ILE A 47 15.98 8.87 -3.25
C ILE A 47 16.95 8.28 -2.23
N LEU A 48 18.05 7.68 -2.71
CA LEU A 48 19.08 7.10 -1.86
C LEU A 48 19.80 8.16 -1.03
N ASP A 49 20.22 9.26 -1.66
CA ASP A 49 20.86 10.39 -0.97
C ASP A 49 19.96 10.97 0.12
N GLU A 50 18.67 11.13 -0.19
CA GLU A 50 17.69 11.65 0.76
C GLU A 50 17.42 10.67 1.92
N PHE A 51 17.33 9.39 1.63
CA PHE A 51 17.19 8.35 2.64
C PHE A 51 18.41 8.32 3.57
N GLU A 52 19.63 8.34 3.04
CA GLU A 52 20.86 8.34 3.85
C GLU A 52 21.03 9.63 4.65
N ARG A 53 20.61 10.79 4.10
CA ARG A 53 20.55 12.06 4.84
C ARG A 53 19.64 11.95 6.06
N ILE A 54 18.43 11.42 5.88
CA ILE A 54 17.43 11.30 6.96
C ILE A 54 17.86 10.25 7.98
N LYS A 55 18.35 9.09 7.53
CA LYS A 55 18.92 8.03 8.37
C LYS A 55 20.08 8.55 9.22
N SER A 56 20.98 9.34 8.63
CA SER A 56 22.10 9.96 9.35
C SER A 56 21.63 10.97 10.40
N SER A 57 20.60 11.76 10.09
CA SER A 57 19.99 12.72 11.01
C SER A 57 19.33 12.03 12.21
N LEU A 58 18.56 10.96 11.94
CA LEU A 58 17.84 10.19 12.95
C LEU A 58 18.74 9.23 13.76
N LYS A 59 19.90 8.84 13.20
CA LYS A 59 20.82 7.83 13.75
C LYS A 59 20.19 6.43 13.86
N HIS A 60 19.15 6.18 13.09
CA HIS A 60 18.55 4.86 12.91
C HIS A 60 17.89 4.79 11.53
N ILE A 61 17.49 3.59 11.14
CA ILE A 61 16.74 3.37 9.89
C ILE A 61 15.37 4.04 10.07
N PRO A 62 15.00 5.00 9.20
CA PRO A 62 13.72 5.70 9.34
C PRO A 62 12.55 4.73 9.12
N SER A 63 11.41 5.00 9.72
CA SER A 63 10.14 4.40 9.33
C SER A 63 9.59 5.08 8.06
N ARG A 64 8.55 4.54 7.43
CA ARG A 64 7.87 5.23 6.30
C ARG A 64 7.33 6.58 6.73
N MET A 65 6.75 6.65 7.93
CA MET A 65 6.26 7.90 8.50
C MET A 65 7.37 8.91 8.71
N GLU A 66 8.50 8.52 9.28
CA GLU A 66 9.63 9.43 9.52
C GLU A 66 10.24 9.91 8.21
N LEU A 67 10.43 8.98 7.26
CA LEU A 67 10.91 9.29 5.93
C LEU A 67 9.97 10.27 5.22
N PHE A 68 8.66 10.00 5.26
CA PHE A 68 7.65 10.87 4.66
C PHE A 68 7.64 12.29 5.28
N LEU A 69 7.82 12.40 6.59
CA LEU A 69 7.78 13.70 7.29
C LEU A 69 9.05 14.55 7.08
N GLN A 70 10.20 13.91 6.85
CA GLN A 70 11.49 14.60 6.71
C GLN A 70 11.99 14.74 5.27
N MET A 71 11.39 14.01 4.33
CA MET A 71 11.71 14.05 2.92
C MET A 71 11.28 15.38 2.29
N ASP A 72 12.12 15.88 1.39
CA ASP A 72 11.79 17.02 0.54
C ASP A 72 10.44 16.83 -0.18
N SER A 73 9.58 17.85 -0.09
CA SER A 73 8.20 17.77 -0.59
C SER A 73 8.13 17.57 -2.10
N ASP A 74 9.03 18.22 -2.85
CA ASP A 74 9.07 18.12 -4.31
C ASP A 74 9.58 16.75 -4.75
N LEU A 75 10.59 16.21 -4.06
CA LEU A 75 11.05 14.85 -4.26
C LEU A 75 9.94 13.84 -3.97
N TYR A 76 9.23 13.96 -2.84
CA TYR A 76 8.10 13.07 -2.53
C TYR A 76 7.02 13.12 -3.61
N ASP A 77 6.62 14.31 -4.06
CA ASP A 77 5.63 14.45 -5.11
C ASP A 77 6.08 13.85 -6.43
N TYR A 78 7.37 13.97 -6.76
CA TYR A 78 7.94 13.35 -7.94
C TYR A 78 7.96 11.82 -7.84
N ILE A 79 8.38 11.25 -6.70
CA ILE A 79 8.34 9.80 -6.42
C ILE A 79 6.93 9.25 -6.62
N ARG A 80 5.91 9.96 -6.13
CA ARG A 80 4.51 9.54 -6.24
C ARG A 80 4.03 9.38 -7.69
N THR A 81 4.61 10.13 -8.63
CA THR A 81 4.28 9.97 -10.07
C THR A 81 4.92 8.73 -10.70
N LYS A 82 5.91 8.12 -10.05
CA LYS A 82 6.70 7.00 -10.56
C LYS A 82 6.46 5.74 -9.72
N SER A 83 5.35 5.05 -9.96
CA SER A 83 4.93 3.88 -9.17
C SER A 83 6.01 2.81 -8.97
N LYS A 84 6.89 2.57 -9.97
CA LYS A 84 7.97 1.57 -9.89
C LYS A 84 9.14 2.00 -9.00
N LEU A 85 9.33 3.31 -8.81
CA LEU A 85 10.37 3.90 -7.97
C LEU A 85 9.82 4.40 -6.64
N ASN A 86 8.53 4.16 -6.37
CA ASN A 86 7.88 4.59 -5.16
C ASN A 86 8.22 3.64 -4.01
N ILE A 87 9.26 4.02 -3.26
CA ILE A 87 9.74 3.27 -2.09
C ILE A 87 8.69 3.11 -0.99
N PHE A 88 7.64 3.94 -0.98
CA PHE A 88 6.56 3.80 0.00
C PHE A 88 5.51 2.73 -0.37
N ASN A 89 5.55 2.20 -1.60
CA ASN A 89 4.69 1.11 -2.03
C ASN A 89 5.28 -0.28 -1.76
N PHE A 90 6.59 -0.35 -1.46
CA PHE A 90 7.38 -1.58 -1.31
C PHE A 90 8.56 -1.34 -0.37
N TYR A 91 8.29 -0.81 0.83
CA TYR A 91 9.37 -0.25 1.67
C TYR A 91 10.31 -1.34 2.20
N LEU A 92 9.78 -2.52 2.51
CA LEU A 92 10.60 -3.66 2.90
C LEU A 92 11.52 -4.14 1.76
N ASP A 93 11.08 -4.04 0.50
CA ASP A 93 11.93 -4.34 -0.65
C ASP A 93 13.04 -3.30 -0.81
N PHE A 94 12.73 -2.02 -0.60
CA PHE A 94 13.74 -0.96 -0.58
C PHE A 94 14.79 -1.17 0.53
N LEU A 95 14.36 -1.50 1.75
CA LEU A 95 15.30 -1.79 2.84
C LEU A 95 16.15 -3.03 2.55
N MET A 96 15.58 -4.06 1.89
CA MET A 96 16.35 -5.23 1.46
C MET A 96 17.39 -4.86 0.41
N GLU A 97 17.04 -4.06 -0.61
CA GLU A 97 17.99 -3.60 -1.63
C GLU A 97 19.19 -2.86 -1.01
N MET A 98 18.96 -2.15 0.10
CA MET A 98 19.97 -1.37 0.82
C MET A 98 20.70 -2.14 1.93
N ASP A 99 20.45 -3.45 2.05
CA ASP A 99 20.96 -4.30 3.15
C ASP A 99 20.69 -3.69 4.56
N CYS A 100 19.52 -3.07 4.70
CA CYS A 100 19.07 -2.35 5.89
C CYS A 100 18.03 -3.14 6.70
N LEU A 101 17.74 -4.40 6.36
CA LEU A 101 16.85 -5.22 7.18
C LEU A 101 17.59 -5.77 8.40
N SER A 102 16.98 -5.68 9.57
CA SER A 102 17.35 -6.46 10.75
C SER A 102 17.05 -7.95 10.56
N GLU A 103 17.60 -8.80 11.43
CA GLU A 103 17.37 -10.25 11.35
C GLU A 103 15.88 -10.64 11.49
N GLU A 104 15.13 -9.95 12.36
CA GLU A 104 13.68 -10.19 12.47
C GLU A 104 12.94 -9.71 11.22
N GLU A 105 13.35 -8.58 10.63
CA GLU A 105 12.78 -8.08 9.39
C GLU A 105 13.10 -8.99 8.19
N LYS A 106 14.26 -9.67 8.17
CA LYS A 106 14.57 -10.70 7.16
C LYS A 106 13.63 -11.91 7.27
N ILE A 107 13.29 -12.33 8.50
CA ILE A 107 12.29 -13.38 8.73
C ILE A 107 10.91 -12.91 8.23
N LEU A 108 10.52 -11.67 8.56
CA LEU A 108 9.29 -11.08 8.06
C LEU A 108 9.26 -11.00 6.53
N TYR A 109 10.37 -10.56 5.92
CA TYR A 109 10.55 -10.35 4.50
C TYR A 109 10.39 -11.64 3.69
N SER A 110 10.95 -12.74 4.19
CA SER A 110 10.87 -14.05 3.54
C SER A 110 9.50 -14.72 3.67
N GLY A 111 8.61 -14.20 4.51
CA GLY A 111 7.29 -14.77 4.78
C GLY A 111 6.12 -14.02 4.17
N ARG A 112 4.91 -14.50 4.48
CA ARG A 112 3.64 -13.87 4.08
C ARG A 112 3.41 -12.48 4.68
N GLY A 113 4.15 -12.13 5.72
CA GLY A 113 4.07 -10.80 6.31
C GLY A 113 4.48 -9.69 5.35
N ARG A 114 5.55 -9.89 4.56
CA ARG A 114 5.94 -8.93 3.51
C ARG A 114 4.79 -8.63 2.56
N GLU A 115 4.14 -9.68 2.05
CA GLU A 115 3.03 -9.53 1.11
C GLU A 115 1.84 -8.80 1.74
N PHE A 116 1.54 -9.07 3.02
CA PHE A 116 0.49 -8.36 3.75
C PHE A 116 0.82 -6.89 3.97
N ILE A 117 2.07 -6.56 4.32
CA ILE A 117 2.52 -5.17 4.45
C ILE A 117 2.43 -4.45 3.10
N ASN A 118 2.91 -5.06 2.02
CA ASN A 118 2.81 -4.51 0.66
C ASN A 118 1.34 -4.31 0.24
N MET A 119 0.43 -5.18 0.67
CA MET A 119 -1.01 -5.00 0.46
C MET A 119 -1.53 -3.73 1.15
N ILE A 120 -1.13 -3.44 2.40
CA ILE A 120 -1.50 -2.19 3.09
C ILE A 120 -0.96 -0.97 2.34
N GLU A 121 0.31 -1.02 1.93
CA GLU A 121 0.99 0.06 1.22
C GLU A 121 0.31 0.42 -0.11
N THR A 122 -0.19 -0.60 -0.82
CA THR A 122 -0.68 -0.47 -2.20
C THR A 122 -2.20 -0.49 -2.33
N THR A 123 -2.96 -0.85 -1.27
CA THR A 123 -4.42 -0.94 -1.35
C THR A 123 -5.04 0.40 -1.78
N SER A 124 -5.96 0.36 -2.74
CA SER A 124 -6.57 1.58 -3.29
C SER A 124 -7.41 2.31 -2.24
N MET A 125 -7.30 3.64 -2.20
CA MET A 125 -7.95 4.47 -1.19
C MET A 125 -8.82 5.55 -1.83
N SER A 126 -10.10 5.26 -2.04
CA SER A 126 -11.10 6.30 -2.36
C SER A 126 -11.52 7.06 -1.09
N LYS A 127 -11.63 6.34 0.02
CA LYS A 127 -11.93 6.80 1.37
C LYS A 127 -11.05 6.08 2.37
N THR A 128 -10.92 6.61 3.58
CA THR A 128 -10.09 6.03 4.65
C THR A 128 -10.62 4.74 5.26
N TYR A 129 -11.83 4.27 4.95
CA TYR A 129 -12.51 3.13 5.63
C TYR A 129 -11.69 1.86 5.81
N LYS A 130 -10.72 1.57 4.93
CA LYS A 130 -9.82 0.42 5.06
C LYS A 130 -8.87 0.55 6.26
N MET A 131 -8.43 1.77 6.58
CA MET A 131 -7.47 2.04 7.65
C MET A 131 -8.01 1.73 9.05
N PRO A 132 -9.20 2.20 9.48
CA PRO A 132 -9.77 1.77 10.75
C PRO A 132 -10.13 0.28 10.77
N LEU A 133 -10.42 -0.36 9.63
CA LEU A 133 -10.57 -1.82 9.60
C LEU A 133 -9.24 -2.53 9.90
N LEU A 134 -8.15 -2.10 9.28
CA LEU A 134 -6.81 -2.63 9.57
C LEU A 134 -6.38 -2.34 11.01
N LEU A 135 -6.73 -1.17 11.55
CA LEU A 135 -6.49 -0.83 12.97
C LEU A 135 -7.29 -1.71 13.94
N ALA A 136 -8.48 -2.19 13.54
CA ALA A 136 -9.24 -3.13 14.36
C ALA A 136 -8.49 -4.46 14.50
N PHE A 137 -7.81 -4.93 13.45
CA PHE A 137 -6.91 -6.09 13.55
C PHE A 137 -5.66 -5.77 14.35
N TYR A 138 -5.06 -4.59 14.17
CA TYR A 138 -3.89 -4.15 14.94
C TYR A 138 -4.18 -4.07 16.45
N ASN A 139 -5.39 -3.69 16.82
CA ASN A 139 -5.94 -3.73 18.19
C ASN A 139 -4.96 -3.19 19.25
N LYS A 140 -4.56 -1.92 19.08
CA LYS A 140 -3.68 -1.18 20.01
C LYS A 140 -2.35 -1.89 20.33
N GLY A 141 -1.83 -2.68 19.39
CA GLY A 141 -0.56 -3.40 19.55
C GLY A 141 -0.74 -4.91 19.74
N HIS A 142 -1.96 -5.38 20.01
CA HIS A 142 -2.27 -6.78 20.27
C HIS A 142 -3.01 -7.39 19.07
N ILE A 143 -2.26 -7.71 18.02
CA ILE A 143 -2.83 -8.12 16.74
C ILE A 143 -3.77 -9.31 16.91
N LYS A 144 -5.01 -9.13 16.44
CA LYS A 144 -6.03 -10.18 16.43
C LYS A 144 -6.05 -10.90 15.09
N MET A 145 -6.16 -12.22 15.11
CA MET A 145 -6.44 -13.01 13.91
C MET A 145 -7.88 -12.88 13.43
N GLN A 146 -8.79 -12.48 14.32
CA GLN A 146 -10.22 -12.36 14.04
C GLN A 146 -10.76 -11.13 14.79
N VAL A 147 -11.59 -10.35 14.11
CA VAL A 147 -12.26 -9.18 14.70
C VAL A 147 -13.75 -9.40 14.73
N ASN A 148 -14.39 -8.92 15.79
CA ASN A 148 -15.85 -8.94 15.94
C ASN A 148 -16.44 -7.53 15.70
N GLU A 149 -17.75 -7.37 15.92
CA GLU A 149 -18.40 -6.08 15.75
C GLU A 149 -17.94 -5.03 16.77
N ASP A 150 -17.57 -5.40 18.00
CA ASP A 150 -17.07 -4.43 18.99
C ASP A 150 -15.69 -3.90 18.61
N ASP A 151 -14.80 -4.78 18.14
CA ASP A 151 -13.46 -4.41 17.68
C ASP A 151 -13.52 -3.39 16.53
N VAL A 152 -14.36 -3.69 15.53
CA VAL A 152 -14.55 -2.82 14.37
C VAL A 152 -15.23 -1.51 14.77
N TYR A 153 -16.26 -1.57 15.63
CA TYR A 153 -16.94 -0.36 16.09
C TYR A 153 -15.98 0.58 16.83
N GLN A 154 -15.24 0.08 17.82
CA GLN A 154 -14.31 0.90 18.60
C GLN A 154 -13.24 1.53 17.71
N SER A 155 -12.65 0.74 16.81
CA SER A 155 -11.63 1.25 15.89
C SER A 155 -12.18 2.36 14.98
N PHE A 156 -13.36 2.17 14.38
CA PHE A 156 -13.97 3.19 13.52
C PHE A 156 -14.38 4.43 14.31
N TYR A 157 -14.96 4.24 15.50
CA TYR A 157 -15.42 5.31 16.37
C TYR A 157 -14.26 6.21 16.80
N GLU A 158 -13.16 5.61 17.28
CA GLU A 158 -11.94 6.31 17.68
C GLU A 158 -11.27 6.99 16.47
N PHE A 159 -11.15 6.29 15.35
CA PHE A 159 -10.46 6.79 14.16
C PHE A 159 -11.12 8.04 13.59
N TYR A 160 -12.45 8.04 13.39
CA TYR A 160 -13.14 9.15 12.75
C TYR A 160 -13.33 10.37 13.67
N ARG A 161 -13.15 10.21 14.98
CA ARG A 161 -13.14 11.33 15.94
C ARG A 161 -11.77 11.95 16.15
N LYS A 162 -10.73 11.44 15.49
CA LYS A 162 -9.36 11.96 15.59
C LYS A 162 -9.02 12.92 14.46
N GLY A 163 -8.70 14.17 14.82
CA GLY A 163 -8.07 15.14 13.91
C GLY A 163 -8.81 15.33 12.58
N SER A 164 -8.08 15.22 11.47
CA SER A 164 -8.59 15.38 10.10
C SER A 164 -9.37 14.18 9.58
N ASN A 165 -9.42 13.05 10.29
CA ASN A 165 -10.03 11.82 9.77
C ASN A 165 -11.53 11.98 9.50
N LYS A 166 -12.21 12.87 10.25
CA LYS A 166 -13.64 13.19 10.06
C LYS A 166 -13.96 13.78 8.69
N VAL A 167 -12.99 14.38 8.01
CA VAL A 167 -13.23 15.08 6.74
C VAL A 167 -13.82 14.13 5.69
N ASP A 168 -13.42 12.86 5.68
CA ASP A 168 -13.97 11.85 4.77
C ASP A 168 -15.45 11.53 5.06
N MET A 169 -15.86 11.64 6.32
CA MET A 169 -17.24 11.38 6.75
C MET A 169 -18.13 12.58 6.41
N LEU A 170 -17.65 13.80 6.68
CA LEU A 170 -18.40 15.05 6.49
C LEU A 170 -18.74 15.34 5.03
N ARG A 171 -17.94 14.84 4.09
CA ARG A 171 -18.08 15.09 2.64
C ARG A 171 -19.28 14.45 1.96
N HIS A 172 -19.91 13.46 2.58
CA HIS A 172 -21.00 12.73 1.95
C HIS A 172 -22.25 12.79 2.81
N ASN A 173 -23.39 13.08 2.16
CA ASN A 173 -24.69 13.21 2.85
C ASN A 173 -25.04 11.99 3.71
N ASN A 174 -24.67 10.79 3.27
CA ASN A 174 -24.98 9.55 3.98
C ASN A 174 -24.06 9.27 5.17
N THR A 175 -22.99 10.06 5.37
CA THR A 175 -22.02 9.88 6.46
C THR A 175 -21.74 11.14 7.25
N ARG A 176 -22.33 12.29 6.87
CA ARG A 176 -22.04 13.59 7.51
C ARG A 176 -22.49 13.68 8.96
N ASP A 177 -23.46 12.87 9.36
CA ASP A 177 -24.00 12.78 10.72
C ASP A 177 -23.30 11.70 11.57
N PHE A 178 -22.13 11.21 11.16
CA PHE A 178 -21.41 10.13 11.85
C PHE A 178 -21.09 10.37 13.33
N GLU A 179 -21.13 11.62 13.77
CA GLU A 179 -20.91 11.99 15.17
C GLU A 179 -22.06 11.50 16.07
N SER A 180 -23.28 11.34 15.54
CA SER A 180 -24.44 10.78 16.25
C SER A 180 -24.56 9.26 16.13
N TRP A 181 -23.74 8.62 15.29
CA TRP A 181 -23.84 7.19 15.01
C TRP A 181 -23.51 6.32 16.22
N GLY A 182 -24.30 5.25 16.37
CA GLY A 182 -24.03 4.14 17.27
C GLY A 182 -23.33 2.98 16.57
N LYS A 183 -23.23 1.85 17.27
CA LYS A 183 -22.58 0.64 16.78
C LYS A 183 -23.16 0.15 15.45
N LYS A 184 -24.49 0.18 15.31
CA LYS A 184 -25.19 -0.36 14.13
C LYS A 184 -24.78 0.34 12.83
N GLU A 185 -24.66 1.66 12.85
CA GLU A 185 -24.33 2.47 11.67
C GLU A 185 -22.89 2.24 11.22
N TYR A 186 -21.93 2.24 12.15
CA TYR A 186 -20.53 1.94 11.83
C TYR A 186 -20.34 0.52 11.31
N ILE A 187 -21.04 -0.47 11.88
CA ILE A 187 -20.96 -1.85 11.40
C ILE A 187 -21.57 -2.01 10.03
N LYS A 188 -22.69 -1.34 9.75
CA LYS A 188 -23.23 -1.28 8.40
C LYS A 188 -22.23 -0.68 7.42
N LEU A 189 -21.63 0.47 7.75
CA LEU A 189 -20.61 1.11 6.93
C LEU A 189 -19.43 0.18 6.64
N ALA A 190 -18.93 -0.50 7.68
CA ALA A 190 -17.81 -1.43 7.57
C ALA A 190 -18.14 -2.64 6.67
N LYS A 191 -19.31 -3.26 6.87
CA LYS A 191 -19.79 -4.41 6.08
C LYS A 191 -19.97 -4.05 4.61
N ASP A 192 -20.64 -2.93 4.32
CA ASP A 192 -20.97 -2.50 2.96
C ASP A 192 -19.74 -2.04 2.17
N ASN A 193 -18.72 -1.50 2.87
CA ASN A 193 -17.54 -0.94 2.25
C ASN A 193 -16.27 -1.77 2.53
N PRO A 194 -15.39 -1.41 3.49
CA PRO A 194 -14.05 -1.97 3.55
C PRO A 194 -14.05 -3.49 3.72
N ILE A 195 -14.99 -4.10 4.46
CA ILE A 195 -15.06 -5.55 4.60
C ILE A 195 -15.39 -6.22 3.26
N ASN A 196 -16.46 -5.77 2.59
CA ASN A 196 -16.85 -6.31 1.29
C ASN A 196 -15.71 -6.19 0.25
N PHE A 197 -15.07 -5.02 0.18
CA PHE A 197 -13.97 -4.80 -0.76
C PHE A 197 -12.70 -5.57 -0.40
N MET A 198 -12.29 -5.62 0.88
CA MET A 198 -11.11 -6.38 1.29
C MET A 198 -11.25 -7.87 1.00
N VAL A 199 -12.42 -8.47 1.27
CA VAL A 199 -12.66 -9.87 0.92
C VAL A 199 -12.65 -10.09 -0.59
N LYS A 200 -13.17 -9.13 -1.37
CA LYS A 200 -13.22 -9.23 -2.83
C LYS A 200 -11.85 -9.08 -3.48
N THR A 201 -11.01 -8.14 -3.02
CA THR A 201 -9.73 -7.80 -3.67
C THR A 201 -8.53 -8.47 -3.03
N HIS A 202 -8.63 -8.85 -1.76
CA HIS A 202 -7.55 -9.45 -0.95
C HIS A 202 -8.09 -10.66 -0.18
N GLY A 203 -8.90 -11.47 -0.86
CA GLY A 203 -9.52 -12.68 -0.29
C GLY A 203 -8.51 -13.78 0.06
N ASP A 204 -7.25 -13.64 -0.33
CA ASP A 204 -6.11 -14.42 0.13
C ASP A 204 -5.73 -14.10 1.58
N PHE A 205 -5.88 -12.84 2.02
CA PHE A 205 -5.61 -12.42 3.39
C PHE A 205 -6.86 -12.31 4.28
N PHE A 206 -8.02 -11.98 3.72
CA PHE A 206 -9.25 -11.72 4.49
C PHE A 206 -10.32 -12.77 4.21
N LYS A 207 -10.77 -13.46 5.27
CA LYS A 207 -11.74 -14.55 5.19
C LYS A 207 -12.96 -14.27 6.07
N LYS A 208 -14.15 -14.67 5.61
CA LYS A 208 -15.33 -14.79 6.47
C LYS A 208 -15.23 -16.12 7.23
N LYS A 209 -15.29 -16.08 8.56
CA LYS A 209 -15.34 -17.26 9.44
C LYS A 209 -16.50 -17.14 10.39
N ASP A 210 -17.17 -18.24 10.68
CA ASP A 210 -18.29 -18.27 11.62
C ASP A 210 -17.87 -17.75 12.99
N GLY A 211 -18.74 -16.95 13.61
CA GLY A 211 -18.48 -16.31 14.91
C GLY A 211 -17.55 -15.07 14.85
N SER A 212 -17.05 -14.69 13.67
CA SER A 212 -16.25 -13.47 13.47
C SER A 212 -16.91 -12.54 12.45
N LEU A 213 -16.60 -11.25 12.54
CA LEU A 213 -17.00 -10.30 11.51
C LEU A 213 -16.06 -10.38 10.30
N LEU A 214 -14.75 -10.52 10.57
CA LEU A 214 -13.73 -10.78 9.57
C LEU A 214 -12.51 -11.45 10.22
N ALA A 215 -11.84 -12.33 9.49
CA ALA A 215 -10.63 -13.02 9.93
C ALA A 215 -9.47 -12.82 8.97
N LEU A 216 -8.26 -12.81 9.51
CA LEU A 216 -7.03 -12.96 8.75
C LEU A 216 -6.83 -14.44 8.37
N ASP A 217 -6.15 -14.65 7.25
CA ASP A 217 -5.76 -15.98 6.79
C ASP A 217 -4.75 -16.64 7.75
N ASP A 218 -4.87 -17.95 7.92
CA ASP A 218 -4.08 -18.71 8.89
C ASP A 218 -2.57 -18.68 8.59
N SER A 219 -2.17 -18.37 7.34
CA SER A 219 -0.78 -18.16 6.95
C SER A 219 -0.09 -17.01 7.70
N LEU A 220 -0.85 -16.07 8.28
CA LEU A 220 -0.30 -14.96 9.07
C LEU A 220 -0.09 -15.30 10.55
N LYS A 221 -0.58 -16.43 11.08
CA LYS A 221 -0.56 -16.77 12.52
C LYS A 221 0.82 -16.68 13.19
N ASN A 222 1.87 -17.05 12.47
CA ASN A 222 3.23 -17.00 13.00
C ASN A 222 3.85 -15.61 12.86
N VAL A 223 3.53 -14.93 11.76
CA VAL A 223 4.06 -13.60 11.43
C VAL A 223 3.55 -12.54 12.40
N ILE A 224 2.28 -12.62 12.82
CA ILE A 224 1.70 -11.64 13.77
C ILE A 224 2.39 -11.62 15.14
N LYS A 225 3.25 -12.60 15.44
CA LYS A 225 4.03 -12.68 16.67
C LYS A 225 5.37 -11.94 16.60
N LEU A 226 5.78 -11.50 15.40
CA LEU A 226 7.01 -10.76 15.18
C LEU A 226 6.81 -9.29 15.52
N ASP A 227 7.74 -8.70 16.27
CA ASP A 227 7.69 -7.27 16.60
C ASP A 227 7.91 -6.42 15.33
N ALA A 228 8.75 -6.87 14.41
CA ALA A 228 8.91 -6.28 13.09
C ALA A 228 7.57 -6.17 12.34
N PHE A 229 6.72 -7.21 12.37
CA PHE A 229 5.40 -7.17 11.72
C PHE A 229 4.51 -6.11 12.36
N LEU A 230 4.48 -6.07 13.70
CA LEU A 230 3.71 -5.09 14.45
C LEU A 230 4.10 -3.66 14.07
N LYS A 231 5.41 -3.38 14.05
CA LYS A 231 5.97 -2.07 13.72
C LYS A 231 5.63 -1.67 12.28
N HIS A 232 5.91 -2.53 11.30
CA HIS A 232 5.62 -2.21 9.90
C HIS A 232 4.13 -2.12 9.59
N MET A 233 3.28 -2.93 10.23
CA MET A 233 1.83 -2.85 10.04
C MET A 233 1.32 -1.49 10.48
N LYS A 234 1.75 -1.03 11.67
CA LYS A 234 1.34 0.28 12.19
C LYS A 234 1.89 1.43 11.35
N ASP A 235 3.18 1.38 11.02
CA ASP A 235 3.85 2.40 10.22
C ASP A 235 3.23 2.52 8.81
N ALA A 236 2.93 1.40 8.15
CA ALA A 236 2.25 1.41 6.86
C ALA A 236 0.84 2.02 6.97
N ILE A 237 0.04 1.65 7.98
CA ILE A 237 -1.29 2.24 8.18
C ILE A 237 -1.19 3.75 8.42
N ASP A 238 -0.30 4.19 9.32
CA ASP A 238 -0.14 5.61 9.65
C ASP A 238 0.30 6.41 8.42
N TYR A 239 1.29 5.91 7.69
CA TYR A 239 1.75 6.51 6.44
C TYR A 239 0.62 6.64 5.43
N ARG A 240 -0.18 5.58 5.24
CA ARG A 240 -1.31 5.60 4.32
C ARG A 240 -2.37 6.62 4.73
N VAL A 241 -2.63 6.79 6.02
CA VAL A 241 -3.58 7.80 6.53
C VAL A 241 -3.04 9.21 6.28
N VAL A 242 -1.81 9.50 6.71
CA VAL A 242 -1.24 10.85 6.60
C VAL A 242 -1.03 11.25 5.14
N SER A 243 -0.44 10.37 4.32
CA SER A 243 -0.24 10.63 2.90
C SER A 243 -1.57 10.79 2.15
N TYR A 244 -2.63 10.06 2.51
CA TYR A 244 -3.96 10.24 1.94
C TYR A 244 -4.47 11.66 2.17
N TYR A 245 -4.31 12.19 3.40
CA TYR A 245 -4.78 13.53 3.71
C TYR A 245 -3.92 14.63 3.08
N ARG A 246 -2.59 14.47 3.11
CA ARG A 246 -1.62 15.41 2.50
C ARG A 246 -1.79 15.53 0.99
N ASN A 247 -2.06 14.41 0.31
CA ASN A 247 -2.12 14.37 -1.16
C ASN A 247 -3.47 14.81 -1.75
N ARG A 248 -4.46 15.12 -0.91
CA ARG A 248 -5.77 15.57 -1.36
C ARG A 248 -5.98 16.99 -0.84
N ASN A 249 -6.27 17.91 -1.75
CA ASN A 249 -6.70 19.24 -1.38
C ASN A 249 -8.14 19.17 -0.85
N PHE A 250 -8.28 18.97 0.46
CA PHE A 250 -9.59 19.00 1.09
C PHE A 250 -10.10 20.44 1.16
N LYS A 251 -10.74 20.92 0.10
CA LYS A 251 -11.63 22.08 0.21
C LYS A 251 -12.83 21.65 1.06
N LEU A 252 -13.06 22.38 2.14
CA LEU A 252 -14.32 22.40 2.88
C LEU A 252 -15.10 23.53 2.22
N ASP A 253 -16.08 23.18 1.39
CA ASP A 253 -17.04 24.14 0.86
C ASP A 253 -18.08 24.48 1.93
#